data_AF-R9PBR6-F1
#
_entry.id   AF-R9PBR6-F1
#
_cell.length_a   1.000
_cell.length_b   1.000
_cell.length_c   1.000
_cell.angle_alpha   90.00
_cell.angle_beta   90.00
_cell.angle_gamma   90.00
#
_symmetry.space_group_name_H-M   'P 1'
#
loop_
_entity.id
_entity.type
_entity.pdbx_description
1 polymer ?
#
loop_
_entity_poly.entity_id
_entity_poly.type
_entity_poly.pdbx_seq_one_letter_code
_entity_poly.pdbx_strand_id
1 'polypeptide(L)'
;MQPQAVNAEFDVFSGNRRDVLVLNWSPKGESGPSFPVAFVAIGAMLVGSIGWTNANQGSSVQRGDECGYYAYGGSTNIVVFPPESKVEWDQDLLDNSRKGIETMVRVGDRIGISTA
;
A
#
# COMPACT_ATOMS: atom_id res chain seq x y z
N MET A 1 -2.62 8.90 -8.31
CA MET A 1 -1.96 9.53 -9.47
C MET A 1 -2.67 9.13 -10.75
N GLN A 2 -2.54 9.87 -11.85
CA GLN A 2 -2.98 9.38 -13.16
C GLN A 2 -1.97 8.33 -13.68
N PRO A 3 -2.41 7.15 -14.15
CA PRO A 3 -1.52 6.04 -14.52
C PRO A 3 -0.45 6.41 -15.56
N GLN A 4 -0.78 7.35 -16.45
CA GLN A 4 0.14 7.88 -17.46
C GLN A 4 1.39 8.54 -16.86
N ALA A 5 1.33 9.06 -15.63
CA ALA A 5 2.46 9.69 -14.96
C ALA A 5 3.50 8.66 -14.45
N VAL A 6 3.09 7.40 -14.21
CA VAL A 6 4.01 6.31 -13.79
C VAL A 6 4.82 5.78 -14.97
N ASN A 7 4.27 5.84 -16.18
CA ASN A 7 4.93 5.37 -17.40
C ASN A 7 5.74 6.46 -18.12
N ALA A 8 5.88 7.65 -17.51
CA ALA A 8 6.71 8.73 -18.02
C ALA A 8 8.17 8.56 -17.56
N GLU A 9 9.14 9.17 -18.25
CA GLU A 9 10.58 9.15 -17.90
C GLU A 9 10.93 9.91 -16.59
N PHE A 10 9.97 10.13 -15.71
CA PHE A 10 10.15 10.81 -14.44
C PHE A 10 9.85 9.87 -13.28
N ASP A 11 10.76 9.76 -12.31
CA ASP A 11 10.56 8.93 -11.13
C ASP A 11 9.54 9.59 -10.18
N VAL A 12 8.27 9.32 -10.44
CA VAL A 12 7.16 9.83 -9.65
C VAL A 12 7.07 9.19 -8.26
N PHE A 13 7.70 8.04 -8.02
CA PHE A 13 7.60 7.35 -6.73
C PHE A 13 8.68 7.82 -5.74
N SER A 14 9.88 8.12 -6.23
CA SER A 14 10.96 8.68 -5.40
C SER A 14 11.08 10.21 -5.50
N GLY A 15 10.58 10.82 -6.57
CA GLY A 15 10.60 12.27 -6.77
C GLY A 15 9.45 13.00 -6.09
N ASN A 16 8.30 12.36 -5.92
CA ASN A 16 7.16 12.98 -5.24
C ASN A 16 7.33 12.98 -3.71
N ARG A 17 6.65 13.94 -3.05
CA ARG A 17 6.52 13.92 -1.59
C ARG A 17 5.89 12.60 -1.17
N ARG A 18 6.59 11.91 -0.26
CA ARG A 18 6.16 10.64 0.32
C ARG A 18 6.39 10.63 1.81
N ASP A 19 5.62 9.80 2.50
CA ASP A 19 5.84 9.47 3.89
C ASP A 19 5.63 7.97 4.11
N VAL A 20 6.36 7.39 5.08
CA VAL A 20 6.38 5.94 5.31
C VAL A 20 5.88 5.63 6.70
N LEU A 21 4.87 4.77 6.77
CA LEU A 21 4.34 4.22 8.01
C LEU A 21 4.60 2.72 8.04
N VAL A 22 5.40 2.25 9.00
CA VAL A 22 5.60 0.83 9.23
C VAL A 22 4.58 0.36 10.25
N LEU A 23 3.76 -0.61 9.89
CA LEU A 23 2.72 -1.20 10.73
C LEU A 23 3.09 -2.63 11.12
N ASN A 24 2.69 -3.02 12.32
CA ASN A 24 2.78 -4.39 12.80
C ASN A 24 1.50 -5.14 12.40
N TRP A 25 1.64 -6.03 11.42
CA TRP A 25 0.54 -6.83 10.89
C TRP A 25 0.64 -8.29 11.37
N SER A 26 -0.48 -8.83 11.83
CA SER A 26 -0.61 -10.24 12.20
C SER A 26 -1.71 -10.90 11.35
N PRO A 27 -1.45 -12.11 10.80
CA PRO A 27 -2.49 -12.89 10.12
C PRO A 27 -3.71 -13.14 11.02
N LYS A 28 -4.92 -13.15 10.43
CA LYS A 28 -6.15 -13.45 11.18
C LYS A 28 -6.14 -14.91 11.66
N GLY A 29 -6.12 -15.11 12.97
CA GLY A 29 -6.44 -16.41 13.57
C GLY A 29 -5.60 -16.84 14.77
N GLU A 30 -4.42 -16.27 15.01
CA GLU A 30 -3.50 -16.87 16.01
C GLU A 30 -2.61 -15.88 16.74
N SER A 31 -2.16 -16.32 17.91
CA SER A 31 -1.02 -15.82 18.72
C SER A 31 0.34 -15.93 17.98
N GLY A 32 0.33 -15.78 16.66
CA GLY A 32 1.48 -15.94 15.77
C GLY A 32 2.37 -14.68 15.71
N PRO A 33 3.47 -14.75 14.95
CA PRO A 33 4.39 -13.63 14.81
C PRO A 33 3.72 -12.42 14.14
N SER A 34 4.10 -11.22 14.57
CA SER A 34 3.77 -9.96 13.90
C SER A 34 4.86 -9.62 12.90
N PHE A 35 4.48 -9.17 11.72
CA PHE A 35 5.39 -8.80 10.64
C PHE A 35 5.32 -7.29 10.38
N PRO A 36 6.47 -6.62 10.15
CA PRO A 36 6.50 -5.21 9.78
C PRO A 36 6.10 -5.05 8.30
N VAL A 37 4.96 -4.39 8.05
CA VAL A 37 4.47 -4.05 6.71
C VAL A 37 4.61 -2.55 6.51
N ALA A 38 5.25 -2.13 5.42
CA ALA A 38 5.46 -0.71 5.14
C ALA A 38 4.34 -0.18 4.22
N PHE A 39 3.69 0.89 4.66
CA PHE A 39 2.80 1.71 3.86
C PHE A 39 3.55 2.97 3.44
N VAL A 40 3.80 3.09 2.14
CA VAL A 40 4.45 4.25 1.54
C VAL A 40 3.35 5.09 0.90
N ALA A 41 3.01 6.18 1.57
CA ALA A 41 2.06 7.16 1.07
C ALA A 41 2.78 8.10 0.10
N ILE A 42 2.30 8.18 -1.14
CA ILE A 42 2.92 8.97 -2.21
C ILE A 42 1.88 9.96 -2.74
N GLY A 43 2.20 11.25 -2.62
CA GLY A 43 1.37 12.30 -3.19
C GLY A 43 1.52 12.38 -4.72
N ALA A 44 0.46 12.74 -5.43
CA ALA A 44 0.55 13.18 -6.83
C ALA A 44 1.08 14.63 -6.92
N MET A 45 1.08 15.17 -8.15
CA MET A 45 1.23 16.61 -8.37
C MET A 45 0.16 17.37 -7.58
N LEU A 46 0.59 18.41 -6.85
CA LEU A 46 -0.21 19.29 -5.98
C LEU A 46 -0.53 18.78 -4.57
N VAL A 47 -0.08 17.60 -4.13
CA VAL A 47 -0.33 17.18 -2.74
C VAL A 47 0.41 18.07 -1.74
N GLY A 48 -0.37 18.79 -0.91
CA GLY A 48 0.15 19.78 0.03
C GLY A 48 0.79 19.16 1.28
N SER A 49 0.23 18.05 1.76
CA SER A 49 0.79 17.28 2.87
C SER A 49 0.25 15.85 2.93
N ILE A 50 0.99 15.01 3.64
CA ILE A 50 0.61 13.65 4.04
C ILE A 50 0.70 13.64 5.57
N GLY A 51 -0.29 13.10 6.25
CA GLY A 51 -0.32 13.01 7.71
C GLY A 51 -0.96 11.72 8.19
N TRP A 52 -0.42 11.18 9.30
CA TRP A 52 -0.97 10.02 10.00
C TRP A 52 -1.75 10.49 11.22
N THR A 53 -2.99 10.05 11.37
CA THR A 53 -3.92 10.56 12.40
C THR A 53 -4.04 9.59 13.57
N ASN A 54 -4.33 8.33 13.28
CA ASN A 54 -4.58 7.30 14.29
C ASN A 54 -3.61 6.12 14.21
N ALA A 55 -2.56 6.22 13.39
CA ALA A 55 -1.53 5.19 13.27
C ALA A 55 -0.13 5.79 13.47
N ASN A 56 0.70 5.05 14.21
CA ASN A 56 2.08 5.40 14.51
C ASN A 56 3.02 4.28 14.07
N GLN A 57 4.32 4.56 14.01
CA GLN A 57 5.33 3.54 13.70
C GLN A 57 5.20 2.33 14.66
N GLY A 58 5.10 1.13 14.09
CA GLY A 58 4.93 -0.12 14.84
C GLY A 58 3.53 -0.33 15.43
N SER A 59 2.56 0.54 15.16
CA SER A 59 1.17 0.29 15.57
C SER A 59 0.53 -0.82 14.71
N SER A 60 -0.54 -1.42 15.23
CA SER A 60 -1.41 -2.35 14.51
C SER A 60 -2.73 -1.66 14.21
N VAL A 61 -3.27 -1.91 13.02
CA VAL A 61 -4.55 -1.35 12.55
C VAL A 61 -5.44 -2.47 12.03
N GLN A 62 -6.75 -2.28 12.10
CA GLN A 62 -7.74 -3.19 11.55
C GLN A 62 -8.28 -2.70 10.21
N ARG A 63 -8.89 -3.62 9.46
CA ARG A 63 -9.56 -3.28 8.20
C ARG A 63 -10.69 -2.27 8.48
N GLY A 64 -10.59 -1.10 7.86
CA GLY A 64 -11.56 -0.01 8.02
C GLY A 64 -11.07 1.11 8.94
N ASP A 65 -9.97 0.89 9.67
CA ASP A 65 -9.38 1.94 10.51
C ASP A 65 -8.74 3.03 9.65
N GLU A 66 -8.94 4.27 10.06
CA GLU A 66 -8.29 5.42 9.46
C GLU A 66 -6.82 5.46 9.89
N CYS A 67 -5.90 5.36 8.93
CA CYS A 67 -4.46 5.52 9.22
C CYS A 67 -4.01 6.98 9.13
N GLY A 68 -4.56 7.73 8.18
CA GLY A 68 -4.10 9.08 7.85
C GLY A 68 -4.82 9.66 6.63
N TYR A 69 -4.31 10.80 6.14
CA TYR A 69 -4.90 11.56 5.05
C TYR A 69 -3.87 12.15 4.08
N TYR A 70 -4.37 12.50 2.91
CA TYR A 70 -3.68 13.31 1.91
C TYR A 70 -4.38 14.66 1.82
N ALA A 71 -3.66 15.75 2.07
CA ALA A 71 -4.22 17.09 1.93
C ALA A 71 -4.07 17.57 0.48
N TYR A 72 -5.19 17.58 -0.25
CA TYR A 72 -5.34 18.08 -1.62
C TYR A 72 -4.65 17.20 -2.69
N GLY A 73 -5.26 17.02 -3.86
CA GLY A 73 -4.68 16.26 -4.98
C GLY A 73 -4.93 14.74 -4.94
N GLY A 74 -4.50 14.04 -6.00
CA GLY A 74 -4.55 12.58 -6.07
C GLY A 74 -3.43 11.93 -5.24
N SER A 75 -3.59 10.66 -4.88
CA SER A 75 -2.59 9.94 -4.10
C SER A 75 -2.39 8.52 -4.63
N THR A 76 -1.33 7.87 -4.15
CA THR A 76 -1.01 6.46 -4.40
C THR A 76 -0.38 5.90 -3.13
N ASN A 77 -0.78 4.70 -2.72
CA ASN A 77 -0.09 3.95 -1.66
C ASN A 77 0.67 2.79 -2.30
N ILE A 78 1.93 2.59 -1.88
CA ILE A 78 2.66 1.34 -2.12
C ILE A 78 2.72 0.60 -0.79
N VAL A 79 2.33 -0.67 -0.78
CA VAL A 79 2.39 -1.52 0.41
C VAL A 79 3.43 -2.60 0.19
N VAL A 80 4.38 -2.70 1.11
CA VAL A 80 5.49 -3.65 1.03
C VAL A 80 5.36 -4.67 2.14
N PHE A 81 5.32 -5.94 1.72
CA PHE A 81 5.21 -7.09 2.59
C PHE A 81 6.57 -7.79 2.70
N PRO A 82 7.04 -8.13 3.91
CA PRO A 82 8.29 -8.86 4.07
C PRO A 82 8.09 -10.33 3.66
N PRO A 83 9.13 -11.04 3.16
CA PRO A 83 9.00 -12.43 2.68
C PRO A 83 8.35 -13.39 3.69
N GLU A 84 8.57 -13.15 4.98
CA GLU A 84 8.05 -13.95 6.09
C GLU A 84 6.52 -13.89 6.21
N SER A 85 5.89 -12.86 5.65
CA SER A 85 4.43 -12.74 5.59
C SER A 85 3.79 -13.66 4.54
N LYS A 86 4.59 -14.35 3.71
CA LYS A 86 4.17 -15.36 2.72
C LYS A 86 2.90 -14.98 1.96
N VAL A 87 2.90 -13.79 1.35
CA VAL A 87 1.75 -13.33 0.56
C VAL A 87 1.73 -14.05 -0.79
N GLU A 88 0.67 -14.80 -1.01
CA GLU A 88 0.31 -15.40 -2.29
C GLU A 88 -0.70 -14.49 -2.99
N TRP A 89 -0.28 -13.88 -4.10
CA TRP A 89 -1.10 -12.97 -4.88
C TRP A 89 -2.05 -13.74 -5.80
N ASP A 90 -3.25 -13.20 -6.02
CA ASP A 90 -4.21 -13.79 -6.95
C ASP A 90 -3.67 -13.80 -8.39
N GLN A 91 -3.94 -14.88 -9.13
CA GLN A 91 -3.29 -15.16 -10.42
C GLN A 91 -3.61 -14.11 -11.51
N ASP A 92 -4.82 -13.56 -11.49
CA ASP A 92 -5.24 -12.50 -12.41
C ASP A 92 -4.42 -11.21 -12.23
N LEU A 93 -4.11 -10.84 -10.98
CA LEU A 93 -3.24 -9.71 -10.68
C LEU A 93 -1.80 -9.96 -11.15
N LEU A 94 -1.27 -11.17 -10.95
CA LEU A 94 0.05 -11.55 -11.44
C LEU A 94 0.13 -11.50 -12.97
N ASP A 95 -0.88 -12.03 -13.65
CA ASP A 95 -0.92 -12.08 -15.11
C ASP A 95 -1.05 -10.68 -15.73
N ASN A 96 -1.88 -9.82 -15.13
CA ASN A 96 -2.00 -8.43 -15.54
C ASN A 96 -0.70 -7.65 -15.26
N SER A 97 -0.10 -7.83 -14.08
CA SER A 97 1.16 -7.20 -13.71
C SER A 97 2.29 -7.53 -14.69
N ARG A 98 2.45 -8.81 -15.06
CA ARG A 98 3.45 -9.26 -16.06
C ARG A 98 3.26 -8.63 -17.44
N LYS A 99 2.03 -8.23 -17.77
CA LYS A 99 1.68 -7.56 -19.03
C LYS A 99 1.70 -6.03 -18.91
N GLY A 100 2.01 -5.48 -17.74
CA GLY A 100 1.92 -4.04 -17.47
C GLY A 100 0.48 -3.50 -17.52
N ILE A 101 -0.51 -4.36 -17.29
CA ILE A 101 -1.93 -4.00 -17.31
C ILE A 101 -2.36 -3.61 -15.89
N GLU A 102 -2.90 -2.40 -15.76
CA GLU A 102 -3.52 -1.94 -14.53
C GLU A 102 -4.81 -2.72 -14.25
N THR A 103 -4.97 -3.18 -13.00
CA THR A 103 -6.18 -3.89 -12.59
C THR A 103 -7.00 -3.04 -11.65
N MET A 104 -8.26 -2.79 -12.03
CA MET A 104 -9.23 -2.14 -11.15
C MET A 104 -9.72 -3.14 -10.11
N VAL A 105 -9.49 -2.84 -8.83
CA VAL A 105 -10.00 -3.60 -7.68
C VAL A 105 -10.99 -2.75 -6.89
N ARG A 106 -12.04 -3.37 -6.36
CA ARG A 106 -13.07 -2.74 -5.53
C ARG A 106 -12.85 -3.08 -4.06
N VAL A 107 -13.42 -2.25 -3.18
CA VAL A 107 -13.38 -2.53 -1.74
C VAL A 107 -14.09 -3.85 -1.47
N GLY A 108 -13.34 -4.81 -0.91
CA GLY A 108 -13.85 -6.16 -0.65
C GLY A 108 -13.37 -7.21 -1.63
N ASP A 109 -12.80 -6.81 -2.77
CA ASP A 109 -12.12 -7.75 -3.66
C ASP A 109 -10.89 -8.32 -2.94
N ARG A 110 -10.63 -9.61 -3.17
CA ARG A 110 -9.42 -10.26 -2.71
C ARG A 110 -8.30 -9.94 -3.68
N ILE A 111 -7.12 -9.63 -3.14
CA ILE A 111 -5.89 -9.39 -3.91
C ILE A 111 -4.83 -10.47 -3.67
N GLY A 112 -4.98 -11.21 -2.58
CA GLY A 112 -4.09 -12.29 -2.20
C GLY A 112 -4.47 -12.84 -0.83
N ILE A 113 -3.76 -13.88 -0.41
CA ILE A 113 -3.85 -14.49 0.91
C ILE A 113 -2.45 -14.60 1.51
N SER A 114 -2.33 -14.54 2.82
CA SER A 114 -1.09 -14.89 3.51
C SER A 114 -1.18 -16.35 3.96
N THR A 115 -0.11 -17.10 3.72
CA THR A 115 0.07 -18.49 4.18
C THR A 115 1.10 -18.59 5.32
N ALA A 116 1.41 -17.46 5.95
CA ALA A 116 2.41 -17.35 7.01
C ALA A 116 2.05 -18.21 8.22
#